data_AF-A0A915YAZ9-F1
#
_entry.id   AF-A0A915YAZ9-F1
#
_cell.length_a   1.000
_cell.length_b   1.000
_cell.length_c   1.000
_cell.angle_alpha   90.00
_cell.angle_beta   90.00
_cell.angle_gamma   90.00
#
_symmetry.space_group_name_H-M   'P 1'
#
loop_
_entity.id
_entity.type
_entity.pdbx_description
1 polymer ?
#
loop_
_entity_poly.entity_id
_entity_poly.type
_entity_poly.pdbx_seq_one_letter_code
_entity_poly.pdbx_strand_id
1 'polypeptide(L)'
;MKYIYSFLFIFLFISDNFACSAAYQYSLFPLGSSMGQVIVLEMEMNRYLSNPSNQMMQMGGGRPFDNTPAIEVRWKGTLKVCTYQMGELILNQELGAIDILDTDYEEALLPYFQKAYEVAYSLPNFETAVLENVGYCHYDRSCDFMTLTIDTQDVKFYASSNEEGYQDKKCSVPFAEEALLKVEKKTKIKFTDFNNIDKEFQVDFFRLWSPQTVRRYRIGDQIIQVFTIGRGNKSRYSETKEDKWKTPVLESIEHYIKGKDVLFHGQRFDFLQLL
;
A
#
# COMPACT_ATOMS: atom_id res chain seq x y z
N MET A 1 -10.53 -32.20 -34.79
CA MET A 1 -11.35 -31.53 -33.77
C MET A 1 -10.46 -30.50 -33.07
N LYS A 2 -10.15 -29.35 -33.67
CA LYS A 2 -10.89 -28.06 -33.70
C LYS A 2 -11.38 -27.58 -32.32
N TYR A 3 -10.48 -26.82 -31.68
CA TYR A 3 -10.67 -25.67 -30.78
C TYR A 3 -11.80 -25.71 -29.74
N ILE A 4 -11.44 -26.02 -28.49
CA ILE A 4 -12.15 -25.57 -27.29
C ILE A 4 -11.12 -24.86 -26.41
N TYR A 5 -10.77 -23.64 -26.81
CA TYR A 5 -10.13 -22.64 -25.96
C TYR A 5 -11.01 -21.39 -26.04
N SER A 6 -11.13 -20.68 -24.93
CA SER A 6 -11.89 -19.43 -24.76
C SER A 6 -13.38 -19.56 -24.46
N PHE A 7 -13.73 -19.78 -23.19
CA PHE A 7 -15.02 -19.33 -22.65
C PHE A 7 -14.96 -18.87 -21.17
N LEU A 8 -13.82 -18.37 -20.69
CA LEU A 8 -13.69 -17.91 -19.30
C LEU A 8 -13.00 -16.55 -19.11
N PHE A 9 -13.06 -15.66 -20.13
CA PHE A 9 -12.46 -14.32 -20.04
C PHE A 9 -13.40 -13.15 -20.41
N ILE A 10 -14.72 -13.38 -20.50
CA ILE A 10 -15.70 -12.36 -20.96
C ILE A 10 -16.68 -11.92 -19.85
N PHE A 11 -16.33 -12.04 -18.57
CA PHE A 11 -17.16 -11.51 -17.46
C PHE A 11 -16.51 -10.41 -16.63
N LEU A 12 -15.44 -9.76 -17.13
CA LEU A 12 -14.78 -8.65 -16.40
C LEU A 12 -14.99 -7.25 -16.99
N PHE A 13 -15.86 -7.06 -18.00
CA PHE A 13 -15.94 -5.79 -18.74
C PHE A 13 -17.29 -5.06 -18.75
N ILE A 14 -18.25 -5.43 -17.90
CA ILE A 14 -19.51 -4.70 -17.72
C ILE A 14 -19.87 -4.88 -16.23
N SER A 15 -20.03 -3.90 -15.36
CA SER A 15 -20.36 -2.47 -15.41
C SER A 15 -19.87 -1.83 -14.10
N ASP A 16 -19.33 -0.60 -14.17
CA ASP A 16 -19.47 0.48 -13.17
C ASP A 16 -18.40 1.56 -13.42
N ASN A 17 -18.55 2.31 -14.50
CA ASN A 17 -17.77 3.54 -14.74
C ASN A 17 -18.35 4.76 -13.99
N PHE A 18 -19.31 4.55 -13.10
CA PHE A 18 -19.85 5.59 -12.21
C PHE A 18 -19.54 5.24 -10.75
N ALA A 19 -18.72 6.09 -10.13
CA ALA A 19 -18.65 6.30 -8.68
C ALA A 19 -18.18 5.15 -7.76
N CYS A 20 -17.01 4.56 -7.99
CA CYS A 20 -16.28 3.91 -6.89
C CYS A 20 -14.80 4.33 -6.86
N SER A 21 -14.46 5.33 -6.07
CA SER A 21 -13.04 5.67 -5.79
C SER A 21 -12.41 4.72 -4.76
N ALA A 22 -13.04 3.59 -4.45
CA ALA A 22 -12.63 2.71 -3.35
C ALA A 22 -11.18 2.23 -3.53
N ALA A 23 -10.31 2.51 -2.56
CA ALA A 23 -8.94 2.04 -2.58
C ALA A 23 -8.47 1.66 -1.18
N TYR A 24 -7.47 0.78 -1.11
CA TYR A 24 -6.79 0.42 0.13
C TYR A 24 -5.32 0.80 0.04
N GLN A 25 -4.79 1.38 1.11
CA GLN A 25 -3.38 1.64 1.27
C GLN A 25 -2.95 1.18 2.65
N TYR A 26 -1.99 0.25 2.67
CA TYR A 26 -1.19 -0.05 3.83
C TYR A 26 0.22 0.50 3.58
N SER A 27 0.74 1.31 4.48
CA SER A 27 2.04 1.93 4.31
C SER A 27 2.89 1.91 5.56
N LEU A 28 4.18 1.72 5.34
CA LEU A 28 5.19 1.63 6.38
C LEU A 28 6.25 2.69 6.14
N PHE A 29 6.59 3.41 7.20
CA PHE A 29 7.62 4.45 7.20
C PHE A 29 8.56 4.20 8.37
N PRO A 30 9.73 3.58 8.14
CA PRO A 30 10.79 3.52 9.14
C PRO A 30 11.13 4.93 9.63
N LEU A 31 10.98 5.16 10.92
CA LEU A 31 11.29 6.43 11.58
C LEU A 31 12.72 6.43 12.13
N GLY A 32 13.18 5.26 12.60
CA GLY A 32 14.47 5.10 13.24
C GLY A 32 14.60 3.74 13.91
N SER A 33 15.60 3.60 14.77
CA SER A 33 15.75 2.45 15.66
C SER A 33 15.96 2.90 17.09
N SER A 34 15.55 2.08 18.04
CA SER A 34 15.80 2.27 19.46
C SER A 34 16.17 0.92 20.06
N MET A 35 17.31 0.85 20.76
CA MET A 35 17.83 -0.40 21.33
C MET A 35 17.94 -1.55 20.30
N GLY A 36 18.28 -1.24 19.05
CA GLY A 36 18.39 -2.22 17.96
C GLY A 36 17.07 -2.71 17.37
N GLN A 37 15.93 -2.16 17.82
CA GLN A 37 14.62 -2.45 17.26
C GLN A 37 14.17 -1.31 16.35
N VAL A 38 13.61 -1.66 15.19
CA VAL A 38 13.18 -0.66 14.20
C VAL A 38 11.84 -0.08 14.62
N ILE A 39 11.75 1.23 14.65
CA ILE A 39 10.52 1.98 14.93
C ILE A 39 9.90 2.42 13.60
N VAL A 40 8.64 2.09 13.40
CA VAL A 40 7.93 2.26 12.14
C VAL A 40 6.62 2.98 12.39
N LEU A 41 6.31 3.97 11.56
CA LEU A 41 4.95 4.47 11.42
C LEU A 41 4.19 3.55 10.47
N GLU A 42 3.20 2.86 11.01
CA GLU A 42 2.18 2.13 10.26
C GLU A 42 1.02 3.07 9.93
N MET A 43 0.64 3.12 8.66
CA MET A 43 -0.51 3.85 8.16
C MET A 43 -1.41 2.92 7.37
N GLU A 44 -2.67 2.78 7.80
CA GLU A 44 -3.67 1.97 7.12
C GLU A 44 -4.88 2.82 6.75
N MET A 45 -5.18 2.91 5.46
CA MET A 45 -6.10 3.89 4.89
C MET A 45 -7.03 3.29 3.83
N ASN A 46 -8.30 3.71 3.87
CA ASN A 46 -9.33 3.37 2.91
C ASN A 46 -9.82 4.64 2.20
N ARG A 47 -9.74 4.66 0.87
CA ARG A 47 -10.35 5.72 0.07
C ARG A 47 -11.82 5.41 -0.14
N TYR A 48 -12.69 6.41 0.01
CA TYR A 48 -14.12 6.30 -0.19
C TYR A 48 -14.69 7.59 -0.78
N LEU A 49 -15.93 7.51 -1.25
CA LEU A 49 -16.68 8.68 -1.72
C LEU A 49 -17.64 9.12 -0.63
N SER A 50 -17.60 10.41 -0.30
CA SER A 50 -18.58 11.04 0.58
C SER A 50 -19.52 11.90 -0.26
N ASN A 51 -20.81 11.83 0.06
CA ASN A 51 -21.79 12.78 -0.43
C ASN A 51 -22.31 13.58 0.77
N PRO A 52 -21.79 14.79 1.02
CA PRO A 52 -22.10 15.57 2.22
C PRO A 52 -23.59 15.86 2.41
N SER A 53 -24.41 15.82 1.35
CA SER A 53 -25.85 16.10 1.42
C SER A 53 -26.74 14.88 1.58
N ASN A 54 -26.18 13.67 1.66
CA ASN A 54 -26.98 12.45 1.75
C ASN A 54 -27.16 12.00 3.21
N GLN A 55 -27.67 12.89 4.06
CA GLN A 55 -28.26 12.49 5.35
C GLN A 55 -29.67 11.93 5.07
N MET A 56 -29.74 10.66 4.68
CA MET A 56 -30.94 9.97 4.18
C MET A 56 -31.42 10.56 2.84
N MET A 57 -31.89 9.77 1.87
CA MET A 57 -33.34 9.53 1.74
C MET A 57 -34.22 10.50 2.58
N GLN A 58 -34.08 11.82 2.39
CA GLN A 58 -35.10 12.77 2.84
C GLN A 58 -36.37 12.41 2.07
N MET A 59 -37.24 11.75 2.83
CA MET A 59 -38.58 11.33 2.50
C MET A 59 -39.29 12.31 1.57
N GLY A 60 -39.83 11.79 0.48
CA GLY A 60 -41.03 12.32 -0.18
C GLY A 60 -40.97 13.77 -0.67
N GLY A 61 -40.79 13.94 -1.98
CA GLY A 61 -41.25 15.16 -2.66
C GLY A 61 -40.28 15.64 -3.73
N GLY A 62 -40.73 15.56 -4.98
CA GLY A 62 -39.98 16.06 -6.12
C GLY A 62 -39.66 17.55 -6.01
N ARG A 63 -38.38 17.88 -6.16
CA ARG A 63 -37.92 19.15 -6.71
C ARG A 63 -36.78 18.88 -7.69
N PRO A 64 -36.65 19.68 -8.77
CA PRO A 64 -35.58 19.49 -9.75
C PRO A 64 -34.22 19.78 -9.11
N PHE A 65 -33.21 18.99 -9.46
CA PHE A 65 -31.83 19.09 -8.99
C PHE A 65 -31.14 20.31 -9.60
N ASP A 66 -31.25 21.47 -8.95
CA ASP A 66 -30.29 22.56 -9.12
C ASP A 66 -29.35 22.54 -7.90
N ASN A 67 -28.06 22.28 -8.13
CA ASN A 67 -26.99 22.01 -7.16
C ASN A 67 -26.94 20.58 -6.59
N THR A 68 -26.51 19.62 -7.40
CA THR A 68 -25.89 18.40 -6.86
C THR A 68 -24.57 18.81 -6.19
N PRO A 69 -24.40 18.68 -4.86
CA PRO A 69 -23.11 18.96 -4.25
C PRO A 69 -22.06 17.98 -4.77
N ALA A 70 -20.83 18.47 -4.92
CA ALA A 70 -19.74 17.69 -5.48
C ALA A 70 -19.49 16.43 -4.62
N ILE A 71 -19.44 15.27 -5.28
CA ILE A 71 -18.98 14.03 -4.64
C ILE A 71 -17.53 14.25 -4.19
N GLU A 72 -17.26 14.13 -2.89
CA GLU A 72 -15.92 14.28 -2.33
C GLU A 72 -15.21 12.93 -2.30
N VAL A 73 -13.93 12.90 -2.69
CA VAL A 73 -13.05 11.76 -2.48
C VAL A 73 -12.32 11.96 -1.16
N ARG A 74 -12.43 10.98 -0.27
CA ARG A 74 -11.89 11.04 1.10
C ARG A 74 -11.08 9.80 1.43
N TRP A 75 -10.20 9.94 2.40
CA TRP A 75 -9.39 8.89 2.97
C TRP A 75 -9.68 8.77 4.45
N LYS A 76 -9.98 7.55 4.90
CA LYS A 76 -10.21 7.25 6.32
C LYS A 76 -9.39 6.07 6.78
N GLY A 77 -8.83 6.15 7.98
CA GLY A 77 -8.01 5.07 8.51
C GLY A 77 -7.33 5.41 9.82
N THR A 78 -6.19 4.79 10.08
CA THR A 78 -5.45 4.90 11.35
C THR A 78 -3.96 5.03 11.13
N LEU A 79 -3.30 5.73 12.04
CA LEU A 79 -1.84 5.81 12.12
C LEU A 79 -1.36 5.30 13.48
N LYS A 80 -0.33 4.48 13.47
CA LYS A 80 0.23 3.83 14.66
C LYS A 80 1.75 3.87 14.61
N VAL A 81 2.38 4.16 15.74
CA VAL A 81 3.80 3.93 15.93
C VAL A 81 3.97 2.51 16.46
N CYS A 82 4.74 1.70 15.74
CA CYS A 82 4.99 0.31 16.04
C CYS A 82 6.49 0.05 16.15
N THR A 83 6.86 -0.95 16.94
CA THR A 83 8.19 -1.55 16.95
C THR A 83 8.17 -2.80 16.07
N TYR A 84 9.07 -2.91 15.11
CA TYR A 84 9.26 -4.13 14.35
C TYR A 84 10.23 -5.06 15.08
N GLN A 85 9.73 -6.22 15.48
CA GLN A 85 10.49 -7.23 16.21
C GLN A 85 10.15 -8.62 15.67
N MET A 86 11.18 -9.39 15.29
CA MET A 86 11.07 -10.80 14.90
C MET A 86 10.04 -11.09 13.78
N GLY A 87 9.84 -10.16 12.84
CA GLY A 87 8.88 -10.33 11.75
C GLY A 87 7.53 -9.68 11.98
N GLU A 88 7.27 -9.18 13.19
CA GLU A 88 5.97 -8.65 13.61
C GLU A 88 6.04 -7.18 14.01
N LEU A 89 4.94 -6.46 13.81
CA LEU A 89 4.77 -5.08 14.27
C LEU A 89 4.04 -5.10 15.61
N ILE A 90 4.72 -4.63 16.65
CA ILE A 90 4.19 -4.50 18.01
C ILE A 90 3.77 -3.04 18.21
N LEU A 91 2.50 -2.81 18.52
CA LEU A 91 1.96 -1.48 18.75
C LEU A 91 2.63 -0.81 19.95
N ASN A 92 3.24 0.36 19.74
CA ASN A 92 3.69 1.24 20.83
C ASN A 92 2.61 2.27 21.17
N GLN A 93 2.10 2.96 20.16
CA GLN A 93 1.16 4.06 20.34
C GLN A 93 0.25 4.25 19.12
N GLU A 94 -1.05 4.38 19.37
CA GLU A 94 -2.01 4.83 18.36
C GLU A 94 -2.01 6.36 18.30
N LEU A 95 -1.85 6.93 17.11
CA LEU A 95 -1.81 8.39 16.92
C LEU A 95 -3.21 8.98 16.71
N GLY A 96 -4.14 8.14 16.24
CA GLY A 96 -5.56 8.44 16.09
C GLY A 96 -6.15 7.87 14.80
N ALA A 97 -7.48 7.97 14.70
CA ALA A 97 -8.20 7.77 13.47
C ALA A 97 -8.20 9.07 12.64
N ILE A 98 -8.07 8.95 11.33
CA ILE A 98 -8.05 10.07 10.40
C ILE A 98 -9.17 9.95 9.37
N ASP A 99 -9.68 11.09 8.95
CA ASP A 99 -10.69 11.24 7.90
C ASP A 99 -10.42 12.56 7.16
N ILE A 100 -9.77 12.47 6.00
CA ILE A 100 -9.19 13.62 5.28
C ILE A 100 -9.66 13.66 3.83
N LEU A 101 -9.66 14.85 3.23
CA LEU A 101 -9.91 15.02 1.80
C LEU A 101 -8.71 14.51 0.98
N ASP A 102 -8.98 13.93 -0.20
CA ASP A 102 -7.92 13.51 -1.13
C ASP A 102 -7.06 14.69 -1.61
N THR A 103 -7.65 15.89 -1.70
CA THR A 103 -6.94 17.13 -2.12
C THR A 103 -5.91 17.61 -1.10
N ASP A 104 -6.15 17.32 0.18
CA ASP A 104 -5.36 17.86 1.29
C ASP A 104 -4.50 16.76 1.93
N TYR A 105 -4.34 15.63 1.24
CA TYR A 105 -3.76 14.38 1.78
C TYR A 105 -2.41 14.60 2.46
N GLU A 106 -1.47 15.27 1.79
CA GLU A 106 -0.12 15.49 2.31
C GLU A 106 -0.12 16.47 3.49
N GLU A 107 -0.79 17.62 3.35
CA GLU A 107 -0.88 18.64 4.39
C GLU A 107 -1.57 18.10 5.66
N ALA A 108 -2.66 17.36 5.50
CA ALA A 108 -3.44 16.83 6.62
C ALA A 108 -2.72 15.68 7.35
N LEU A 109 -1.82 14.95 6.68
CA LEU A 109 -1.03 13.87 7.29
C LEU A 109 0.23 14.37 8.02
N LEU A 110 0.78 15.51 7.60
CA LEU A 110 2.04 16.04 8.15
C LEU A 110 2.05 16.14 9.69
N PRO A 111 1.01 16.66 10.37
CA PRO A 111 1.00 16.72 11.83
C PRO A 111 1.07 15.33 12.50
N TYR A 112 0.50 14.30 11.86
CA TYR A 112 0.57 12.94 12.39
C TYR A 112 1.96 12.34 12.20
N PHE A 113 2.63 12.62 11.07
CA PHE A 113 4.01 12.20 10.84
C PHE A 113 4.98 12.89 11.80
N GLN A 114 4.81 14.19 12.04
CA GLN A 114 5.59 14.93 13.05
C GLN A 114 5.39 14.33 14.44
N LYS A 115 4.14 14.10 14.85
CA LYS A 115 3.84 13.45 16.14
C LYS A 115 4.41 12.03 16.22
N ALA A 116 4.36 11.24 15.14
CA ALA A 116 4.96 9.91 15.08
C ALA A 116 6.47 9.99 15.33
N TYR A 117 7.13 10.95 14.70
CA TYR A 117 8.56 11.18 14.85
C TYR A 117 8.91 11.65 16.27
N GLU A 118 8.14 12.56 16.87
CA GLU A 118 8.32 12.97 18.27
C GLU A 118 8.22 11.79 19.24
N VAL A 119 7.22 10.92 19.05
CA VAL A 119 7.07 9.68 19.84
C VAL A 119 8.29 8.79 19.68
N ALA A 120 8.75 8.56 18.44
CA ALA A 120 9.93 7.75 18.18
C ALA A 120 11.21 8.35 18.77
N TYR A 121 11.40 9.66 18.64
CA TYR A 121 12.56 10.40 19.15
C TYR A 121 12.64 10.41 20.68
N SER A 122 11.50 10.26 21.36
CA SER A 122 11.46 10.15 22.83
C SER A 122 11.96 8.80 23.37
N LEU A 123 12.18 7.82 22.49
CA LEU A 123 12.68 6.49 22.86
C LEU A 123 14.19 6.54 23.18
N PRO A 124 14.68 5.69 24.09
CA PRO A 124 16.08 5.72 24.51
C PRO A 124 17.03 5.27 23.40
N ASN A 125 18.13 5.99 23.23
CA ASN A 125 19.14 5.73 22.19
C ASN A 125 18.53 5.68 20.78
N PHE A 126 17.60 6.59 20.48
CA PHE A 126 16.97 6.64 19.18
C PHE A 126 17.95 7.10 18.09
N GLU A 127 18.05 6.31 17.02
CA GLU A 127 18.79 6.63 15.81
C GLU A 127 17.81 6.86 14.67
N THR A 128 17.87 8.04 14.05
CA THR A 128 16.95 8.43 12.98
C THR A 128 17.18 7.62 11.70
N ALA A 129 16.09 7.24 11.03
CA ALA A 129 16.14 6.67 9.70
C ALA A 129 16.32 7.75 8.63
N VAL A 130 17.24 7.52 7.69
CA VAL A 130 17.47 8.39 6.54
C VAL A 130 17.01 7.66 5.28
N LEU A 131 16.07 8.25 4.55
CA LEU A 131 15.67 7.74 3.23
C LEU A 131 16.75 8.10 2.20
N GLU A 132 17.57 7.14 1.81
CA GLU A 132 18.68 7.36 0.87
C GLU A 132 18.19 7.50 -0.57
N ASN A 133 17.31 6.59 -0.97
CA ASN A 133 16.88 6.48 -2.34
C ASN A 133 15.53 5.78 -2.47
N VAL A 134 14.91 6.02 -3.62
CA VAL A 134 13.63 5.47 -4.00
C VAL A 134 13.68 5.07 -5.47
N GLY A 135 13.32 3.83 -5.74
CA GLY A 135 13.09 3.31 -7.08
C GLY A 135 11.59 3.24 -7.34
N TYR A 136 11.13 3.84 -8.43
CA TYR A 136 9.72 3.87 -8.80
C TYR A 136 9.44 2.95 -9.99
N CYS A 137 8.66 1.89 -9.76
CA CYS A 137 8.27 0.91 -10.75
C CYS A 137 6.97 1.28 -11.50
N HIS A 138 6.12 2.13 -10.89
CA HIS A 138 4.85 2.63 -11.45
C HIS A 138 3.99 1.56 -12.18
N TYR A 139 3.63 0.49 -11.48
CA TYR A 139 2.58 -0.45 -11.94
C TYR A 139 2.91 -1.31 -13.16
N ASP A 140 4.16 -1.39 -13.59
CA ASP A 140 4.57 -2.32 -14.64
C ASP A 140 4.95 -3.68 -14.03
N ARG A 141 4.61 -4.79 -14.71
CA ARG A 141 5.08 -6.12 -14.34
C ARG A 141 6.60 -6.23 -14.46
N SER A 142 7.22 -5.40 -15.29
CA SER A 142 8.67 -5.22 -15.35
C SER A 142 9.10 -4.05 -14.47
N CYS A 143 9.98 -4.26 -13.49
CA CYS A 143 10.58 -3.18 -12.72
C CYS A 143 12.10 -3.33 -12.68
N ASP A 144 12.80 -2.22 -12.87
CA ASP A 144 14.26 -2.20 -12.89
C ASP A 144 14.84 -2.28 -11.47
N PHE A 145 14.04 -1.95 -10.44
CA PHE A 145 14.45 -1.90 -9.03
C PHE A 145 14.07 -3.13 -8.21
N MET A 146 13.04 -3.88 -8.61
CA MET A 146 12.48 -5.00 -7.86
C MET A 146 12.07 -6.15 -8.78
N THR A 147 12.34 -7.37 -8.33
CA THR A 147 11.80 -8.58 -8.93
C THR A 147 10.81 -9.24 -7.98
N LEU A 148 9.67 -9.66 -8.51
CA LEU A 148 8.67 -10.47 -7.80
C LEU A 148 8.76 -11.91 -8.30
N THR A 149 8.94 -12.86 -7.38
CA THR A 149 9.10 -14.29 -7.69
C THR A 149 8.00 -15.10 -7.03
N ILE A 150 7.33 -15.95 -7.80
CA ILE A 150 6.35 -16.92 -7.31
C ILE A 150 7.00 -18.30 -7.31
N ASP A 151 7.12 -18.90 -6.13
CA ASP A 151 7.45 -20.32 -5.97
C ASP A 151 6.15 -21.12 -5.99
N THR A 152 5.92 -21.85 -7.08
CA THR A 152 4.68 -22.63 -7.26
C THR A 152 4.71 -23.98 -6.53
N GLN A 153 5.88 -24.46 -6.11
CA GLN A 153 6.01 -25.73 -5.40
C GLN A 153 5.62 -25.52 -3.92
N ASP A 154 6.24 -24.51 -3.31
CA ASP A 154 6.04 -24.14 -1.91
C ASP A 154 4.91 -23.12 -1.70
N VAL A 155 4.35 -22.59 -2.79
CA VAL A 155 3.27 -21.59 -2.79
C VAL A 155 3.66 -20.34 -1.99
N LYS A 156 4.82 -19.79 -2.33
CA LYS A 156 5.38 -18.60 -1.68
C LYS A 156 5.57 -17.48 -2.68
N PHE A 157 5.47 -16.26 -2.18
CA PHE A 157 5.66 -15.06 -2.97
C PHE A 157 6.76 -14.21 -2.36
N TYR A 158 7.74 -13.84 -3.18
CA TYR A 158 8.92 -13.13 -2.74
C TYR A 158 9.13 -11.85 -3.54
N ALA A 159 9.72 -10.86 -2.87
CA ALA A 159 10.34 -9.71 -3.51
C ALA A 159 11.84 -9.72 -3.25
N SER A 160 12.62 -9.22 -4.21
CA SER A 160 14.03 -8.89 -4.03
C SER A 160 14.36 -7.61 -4.77
N SER A 161 15.37 -6.88 -4.28
CA SER A 161 15.91 -5.72 -4.97
C SER A 161 16.84 -6.17 -6.10
N ASN A 162 16.76 -5.51 -7.25
CA ASN A 162 17.65 -5.79 -8.38
C ASN A 162 19.03 -5.12 -8.26
N GLU A 163 19.23 -4.30 -7.24
CA GLU A 163 20.50 -3.61 -7.02
C GLU A 163 21.61 -4.57 -6.58
N GLU A 164 22.83 -4.26 -7.02
CA GLU A 164 24.04 -5.02 -6.70
C GLU A 164 24.20 -5.27 -5.20
N GLY A 165 24.39 -6.55 -4.84
CA GLY A 165 24.57 -7.01 -3.47
C GLY A 165 23.28 -7.42 -2.75
N TYR A 166 22.10 -7.20 -3.36
CA TYR A 166 20.81 -7.50 -2.74
C TYR A 166 19.95 -8.50 -3.53
N GLN A 167 20.38 -8.93 -4.72
CA GLN A 167 19.56 -9.75 -5.61
C GLN A 167 19.15 -11.12 -5.02
N ASP A 168 20.03 -11.72 -4.23
CA ASP A 168 19.78 -13.02 -3.60
C ASP A 168 19.01 -12.91 -2.27
N LYS A 169 18.83 -11.69 -1.75
CA LYS A 169 18.12 -11.45 -0.49
C LYS A 169 16.61 -11.40 -0.73
N LYS A 170 15.98 -12.58 -0.75
CA LYS A 170 14.52 -12.71 -0.92
C LYS A 170 13.76 -12.35 0.37
N CYS A 171 12.80 -11.45 0.25
CA CYS A 171 11.84 -11.11 1.29
C CYS A 171 10.50 -11.81 0.97
N SER A 172 9.97 -12.61 1.90
CA SER A 172 8.62 -13.16 1.76
C SER A 172 7.61 -12.02 1.87
N VAL A 173 6.65 -11.98 0.96
CA VAL A 173 5.62 -10.94 0.91
C VAL A 173 4.52 -11.27 1.94
N PRO A 174 4.37 -10.49 3.03
CA PRO A 174 3.23 -10.64 3.93
C PRO A 174 2.03 -9.89 3.35
N PHE A 175 0.85 -10.52 3.36
CA PHE A 175 -0.39 -9.85 2.96
C PHE A 175 -1.16 -9.40 4.20
N ALA A 176 -1.54 -8.11 4.23
CA ALA A 176 -2.45 -7.60 5.23
C ALA A 176 -3.83 -8.28 5.12
N GLU A 177 -4.47 -8.55 6.26
CA GLU A 177 -5.77 -9.22 6.30
C GLU A 177 -6.84 -8.50 5.46
N GLU A 178 -6.89 -7.17 5.53
CA GLU A 178 -7.84 -6.36 4.75
C GLU A 178 -7.61 -6.50 3.23
N ALA A 179 -6.36 -6.69 2.80
CA ALA A 179 -6.06 -6.96 1.40
C ALA A 179 -6.65 -8.31 0.95
N LEU A 180 -6.47 -9.35 1.77
CA LEU A 180 -7.05 -10.69 1.55
C LEU A 180 -8.58 -10.62 1.51
N LEU A 181 -9.20 -9.99 2.51
CA LEU A 181 -10.65 -9.81 2.62
C LEU A 181 -11.25 -9.10 1.40
N LYS A 182 -10.58 -8.06 0.87
CA LYS A 182 -11.07 -7.36 -0.31
C LYS A 182 -11.02 -8.22 -1.58
N VAL A 183 -10.04 -9.12 -1.70
CA VAL A 183 -10.03 -10.08 -2.82
C VAL A 183 -11.10 -11.14 -2.64
N GLU A 184 -11.21 -11.69 -1.44
CA GLU A 184 -12.22 -12.67 -1.04
C GLU A 184 -13.65 -12.20 -1.33
N LYS A 185 -13.98 -10.95 -0.97
CA LYS A 185 -15.30 -10.36 -1.26
C LYS A 185 -15.64 -10.35 -2.75
N LYS A 186 -14.63 -10.18 -3.62
CA LYS A 186 -14.78 -10.13 -5.08
C LYS A 186 -14.86 -11.52 -5.72
N THR A 187 -14.04 -12.47 -5.26
CA THR A 187 -13.94 -13.81 -5.88
C THR A 187 -14.83 -14.85 -5.21
N LYS A 188 -15.30 -14.59 -3.98
CA LYS A 188 -15.97 -15.56 -3.10
C LYS A 188 -15.09 -16.74 -2.67
N ILE A 189 -13.76 -16.59 -2.76
CA ILE A 189 -12.76 -17.56 -2.29
C ILE A 189 -12.18 -17.06 -0.97
N LYS A 190 -12.06 -17.94 0.02
CA LYS A 190 -11.65 -17.61 1.41
C LYS A 190 -10.15 -17.35 1.54
N PHE A 191 -9.65 -16.25 0.96
CA PHE A 191 -8.23 -15.88 0.98
C PHE A 191 -7.69 -15.54 2.38
N THR A 192 -8.57 -15.18 3.32
CA THR A 192 -8.21 -15.07 4.75
C THR A 192 -7.72 -16.39 5.36
N ASP A 193 -8.07 -17.51 4.73
CA ASP A 193 -7.65 -18.86 5.10
C ASP A 193 -6.68 -19.42 4.05
N PHE A 194 -5.65 -18.61 3.73
CA PHE A 194 -4.82 -18.76 2.53
C PHE A 194 -4.19 -20.15 2.37
N ASN A 195 -3.78 -20.77 3.48
CA ASN A 195 -3.13 -22.09 3.46
C ASN A 195 -4.09 -23.24 3.15
N ASN A 196 -5.41 -23.02 3.27
CA ASN A 196 -6.45 -24.04 3.13
C ASN A 196 -7.23 -23.96 1.80
N ILE A 197 -6.87 -23.04 0.90
CA ILE A 197 -7.45 -22.95 -0.45
C ILE A 197 -6.57 -23.67 -1.49
N ASP A 198 -7.13 -24.00 -2.65
CA ASP A 198 -6.37 -24.71 -3.69
C ASP A 198 -5.13 -23.93 -4.14
N LYS A 199 -4.02 -24.64 -4.37
CA LYS A 199 -2.74 -24.05 -4.77
C LYS A 199 -2.84 -23.18 -6.01
N GLU A 200 -3.71 -23.52 -6.96
CA GLU A 200 -3.94 -22.74 -8.16
C GLU A 200 -4.50 -21.34 -7.83
N PHE A 201 -5.48 -21.24 -6.93
CA PHE A 201 -6.02 -19.96 -6.48
C PHE A 201 -5.01 -19.14 -5.69
N GLN A 202 -4.13 -19.78 -4.90
CA GLN A 202 -3.04 -19.10 -4.20
C GLN A 202 -2.04 -18.49 -5.19
N VAL A 203 -1.61 -19.26 -6.19
CA VAL A 203 -0.69 -18.79 -7.23
C VAL A 203 -1.33 -17.68 -8.07
N ASP A 204 -2.60 -17.84 -8.44
CA ASP A 204 -3.33 -16.81 -9.19
C ASP A 204 -3.48 -15.53 -8.40
N PHE A 205 -3.70 -15.62 -7.08
CA PHE A 205 -3.68 -14.46 -6.20
C PHE A 205 -2.36 -13.71 -6.26
N PHE A 206 -1.21 -14.40 -6.21
CA PHE A 206 0.10 -13.76 -6.32
C PHE A 206 0.30 -13.04 -7.66
N ARG A 207 -0.22 -13.59 -8.77
CA ARG A 207 -0.14 -13.00 -10.12
C ARG A 207 -0.90 -11.68 -10.27
N LEU A 208 -1.76 -11.33 -9.32
CA LEU A 208 -2.53 -10.07 -9.36
C LEU A 208 -1.69 -8.85 -8.98
N TRP A 209 -0.55 -9.06 -8.33
CA TRP A 209 0.24 -7.98 -7.74
C TRP A 209 1.35 -7.53 -8.67
N SER A 210 1.62 -6.22 -8.67
CA SER A 210 2.66 -5.59 -9.49
C SER A 210 3.53 -4.69 -8.64
N PRO A 211 4.83 -4.60 -8.95
CA PRO A 211 5.78 -3.78 -8.21
C PRO A 211 5.42 -2.28 -8.30
N GLN A 212 5.61 -1.53 -7.21
CA GLN A 212 5.33 -0.10 -7.16
C GLN A 212 6.55 0.74 -6.84
N THR A 213 7.13 0.51 -5.68
CA THR A 213 8.30 1.26 -5.23
C THR A 213 9.19 0.39 -4.38
N VAL A 214 10.48 0.70 -4.41
CA VAL A 214 11.45 0.24 -3.42
C VAL A 214 12.00 1.48 -2.75
N ARG A 215 11.97 1.53 -1.43
CA ARG A 215 12.54 2.63 -0.65
C ARG A 215 13.64 2.08 0.24
N ARG A 216 14.78 2.73 0.25
CA ARG A 216 15.91 2.35 1.10
C ARG A 216 16.14 3.36 2.21
N TYR A 217 16.10 2.85 3.42
CA TYR A 217 16.38 3.60 4.62
C TYR A 217 17.71 3.13 5.22
N ARG A 218 18.50 4.06 5.75
CA ARG A 218 19.68 3.78 6.58
C ARG A 218 19.37 4.17 8.02
N ILE A 219 19.71 3.30 8.96
CA ILE A 219 19.64 3.56 10.39
C ILE A 219 20.95 3.08 11.00
N GLY A 220 21.83 4.00 11.40
CA GLY A 220 23.21 3.64 11.74
C GLY A 220 23.88 2.87 10.59
N ASP A 221 24.35 1.66 10.87
CA ASP A 221 24.95 0.74 9.89
C ASP A 221 23.94 -0.23 9.26
N GLN A 222 22.68 -0.19 9.67
CA GLN A 222 21.63 -1.07 9.17
C GLN A 222 20.93 -0.47 7.95
N ILE A 223 20.68 -1.31 6.94
CA ILE A 223 19.87 -0.95 5.78
C ILE A 223 18.50 -1.62 5.89
N ILE A 224 17.46 -0.84 5.63
CA ILE A 224 16.08 -1.31 5.59
C ILE A 224 15.51 -1.02 4.22
N GLN A 225 15.01 -2.05 3.56
CA GLN A 225 14.24 -1.90 2.33
C GLN A 225 12.75 -2.00 2.65
N VAL A 226 11.98 -1.04 2.17
CA VAL A 226 10.52 -1.11 2.17
C VAL A 226 10.05 -1.27 0.74
N PHE A 227 9.53 -2.45 0.45
CA PHE A 227 8.92 -2.78 -0.83
C PHE A 227 7.45 -2.40 -0.80
N THR A 228 6.97 -1.94 -1.94
CA THR A 228 5.56 -1.66 -2.15
C THR A 228 5.10 -2.43 -3.37
N ILE A 229 4.00 -3.18 -3.22
CA ILE A 229 3.30 -3.77 -4.35
C ILE A 229 1.85 -3.32 -4.36
N GLY A 230 1.21 -3.42 -5.52
CA GLY A 230 -0.17 -2.99 -5.69
C GLY A 230 -0.88 -3.72 -6.81
N ARG A 231 -2.22 -3.65 -6.77
CA ARG A 231 -3.12 -4.17 -7.80
C ARG A 231 -4.27 -3.19 -8.01
N GLY A 232 -4.79 -3.08 -9.23
CA GLY A 232 -5.88 -2.14 -9.56
C GLY A 232 -5.76 -1.61 -10.98
N ASN A 233 -6.64 -0.67 -11.34
CA ASN A 233 -6.71 -0.17 -12.70
C ASN A 233 -5.68 0.94 -12.94
N LYS A 234 -4.89 0.79 -14.01
CA LYS A 234 -3.96 1.82 -14.51
C LYS A 234 -4.68 3.07 -15.03
N SER A 235 -5.98 2.97 -15.32
CA SER A 235 -6.73 4.07 -15.95
C SER A 235 -6.62 5.33 -15.10
N ARG A 236 -6.03 6.37 -15.69
CA ARG A 236 -5.73 7.72 -15.13
C ARG A 236 -4.30 7.96 -14.63
N TYR A 237 -3.41 6.96 -14.55
CA TYR A 237 -2.00 7.21 -14.22
C TYR A 237 -1.17 7.35 -15.50
N SER A 238 -0.68 8.57 -15.75
CA SER A 238 0.22 8.93 -16.85
C SER A 238 1.70 8.89 -16.43
N GLU A 239 2.02 8.32 -15.27
CA GLU A 239 3.38 8.33 -14.75
C GLU A 239 4.30 7.46 -15.62
N THR A 240 5.42 8.05 -15.98
CA THR A 240 6.43 7.45 -16.84
C THR A 240 7.26 6.50 -15.99
N LYS A 241 7.53 5.28 -16.49
CA LYS A 241 8.43 4.34 -15.83
C LYS A 241 9.76 5.03 -15.54
N GLU A 242 10.26 4.91 -14.32
CA GLU A 242 11.58 5.41 -13.96
C GLU A 242 12.60 4.29 -14.13
N ASP A 243 13.76 4.64 -14.69
CA ASP A 243 14.89 3.75 -14.96
C ASP A 243 16.05 3.98 -13.98
N LYS A 244 15.95 4.99 -13.12
CA LYS A 244 17.00 5.42 -12.19
C LYS A 244 16.47 5.63 -10.79
N TRP A 245 17.31 5.30 -9.81
CA TRP A 245 17.06 5.65 -8.42
C TRP A 245 17.01 7.16 -8.24
N LYS A 246 16.06 7.63 -7.44
CA LYS A 246 15.96 9.02 -7.01
C LYS A 246 16.43 9.14 -5.56
N THR A 247 17.26 10.14 -5.29
CA THR A 247 17.58 10.57 -3.91
C THR A 247 16.59 11.67 -3.54
N PRO A 248 15.67 11.43 -2.60
CA PRO A 248 14.74 12.46 -2.15
C PRO A 248 15.51 13.59 -1.46
N VAL A 249 15.21 14.84 -1.84
CA VAL A 249 15.66 16.02 -1.09
C VAL A 249 14.61 16.28 -0.03
N LEU A 250 14.87 15.82 1.18
CA LEU A 250 13.96 15.96 2.32
C LEU A 250 14.70 16.63 3.47
N GLU A 251 14.02 17.52 4.19
CA GLU A 251 14.54 18.10 5.43
C GLU A 251 14.63 17.04 6.54
N SER A 252 13.66 16.12 6.55
CA SER A 252 13.57 15.03 7.54
C SER A 252 12.57 13.96 7.10
N ILE A 253 12.55 12.81 7.78
CA ILE A 253 11.77 11.64 7.35
C ILE A 253 10.26 11.83 7.50
N GLU A 254 9.82 12.64 8.44
CA GLU A 254 8.41 13.01 8.64
C GLU A 254 7.82 13.78 7.46
N HIS A 255 8.67 14.43 6.64
CA HIS A 255 8.23 15.08 5.39
C HIS A 255 8.04 14.11 4.23
N TYR A 256 8.40 12.84 4.41
CA TYR A 256 8.21 11.83 3.37
C TYR A 256 6.79 11.25 3.41
N ILE A 257 5.84 12.01 2.88
CA ILE A 257 4.46 11.57 2.75
C ILE A 257 4.26 11.04 1.33
N LYS A 258 4.15 9.72 1.22
CA LYS A 258 3.81 9.05 -0.04
C LYS A 258 2.48 8.34 0.09
N GLY A 259 1.59 8.52 -0.88
CA GLY A 259 0.32 7.80 -0.78
C GLY A 259 -0.81 8.18 -1.71
N LYS A 260 -0.86 9.37 -2.29
CA LYS A 260 -2.00 9.69 -3.18
C LYS A 260 -1.98 8.90 -4.49
N ASP A 261 -0.82 8.38 -4.89
CA ASP A 261 -0.66 7.49 -6.03
C ASP A 261 -1.13 6.08 -5.67
N VAL A 262 -2.43 5.92 -5.39
CA VAL A 262 -3.05 4.61 -5.17
C VAL A 262 -4.01 4.32 -6.29
N LEU A 263 -3.75 3.21 -6.97
CA LEU A 263 -4.54 2.62 -8.04
C LEU A 263 -6.05 2.83 -7.88
N PHE A 264 -6.69 3.25 -8.97
CA PHE A 264 -8.13 3.37 -9.00
C PHE A 264 -8.77 1.97 -8.83
N HIS A 265 -9.72 1.84 -7.90
CA HIS A 265 -10.25 0.54 -7.44
C HIS A 265 -9.18 -0.44 -6.92
N GLY A 266 -8.10 0.08 -6.37
CA GLY A 266 -6.90 -0.70 -6.11
C GLY A 266 -6.59 -0.98 -4.66
N GLN A 267 -5.56 -1.78 -4.47
CA GLN A 267 -4.93 -2.05 -3.20
C GLN A 267 -3.43 -1.83 -3.36
N ARG A 268 -2.82 -1.21 -2.37
CA ARG A 268 -1.38 -1.04 -2.23
C ARG A 268 -1.00 -1.48 -0.82
N PHE A 269 0.09 -2.21 -0.69
CA PHE A 269 0.66 -2.46 0.62
C PHE A 269 2.18 -2.43 0.60
N ASP A 270 2.72 -2.00 1.74
CA ASP A 270 4.15 -2.00 2.02
C ASP A 270 4.53 -3.18 2.92
N PHE A 271 5.76 -3.65 2.78
CA PHE A 271 6.39 -4.60 3.68
C PHE A 271 7.89 -4.35 3.73
N LEU A 272 8.52 -4.72 4.85
CA LEU A 272 9.91 -4.35 5.13
C LEU A 272 10.84 -5.57 5.15
N GLN A 273 12.09 -5.33 4.76
CA GLN A 273 13.20 -6.27 4.82
C GLN A 273 14.38 -5.59 5.51
N LEU A 274 14.90 -6.22 6.57
CA LEU A 274 16.14 -5.84 7.22
C LEU A 274 17.30 -6.54 6.49
N LEU A 275 18.39 -5.82 6.18
CA LEU A 275 19.47 -6.29 5.33
C LEU A 275 20.82 -6.40 6.01
#